data_AF-A0A318KAA8-F1
#
_entry.id   AF-A0A318KAA8-F1
#
_cell.length_a   1.000
_cell.length_b   1.000
_cell.length_c   1.000
_cell.angle_alpha   90.00
_cell.angle_beta   90.00
_cell.angle_gamma   90.00
#
_symmetry.space_group_name_H-M   'P 1'
#
loop_
_entity.id
_entity.type
_entity.pdbx_description
1 polymer ?
#
loop_
_entity_poly.entity_id
_entity_poly.type
_entity_poly.pdbx_seq_one_letter_code
_entity_poly.pdbx_strand_id
1 'polypeptide(L)'
;MRMHLEHEEAMREAFTELDRLTRAAYAPTATEANINRLYTEGAAIDQGWSYGPHHQQWAFLKGVRSQWECEPEQVRSMLRHCGGGGLDGVQRRSIEQARILTAGTRPEIERGR
;
A
#
# COMPACT_ATOMS: atom_id res chain seq x y z
N MET A 1 -13.24 16.22 -3.95
CA MET A 1 -12.65 16.14 -5.31
C MET A 1 -12.81 14.72 -5.81
N ARG A 2 -13.40 14.51 -7.00
CA ARG A 2 -13.56 13.17 -7.56
C ARG A 2 -12.25 12.83 -8.29
N MET A 3 -11.59 11.73 -7.94
CA MET A 3 -10.33 11.32 -8.57
C MET A 3 -10.63 10.82 -10.00
N HIS A 4 -9.84 11.29 -10.97
CA HIS A 4 -9.90 10.75 -12.34
C HIS A 4 -9.19 9.39 -12.40
N LEU A 5 -9.64 8.51 -13.29
CA LEU A 5 -9.12 7.15 -13.40
C LEU A 5 -7.60 7.13 -13.63
N GLU A 6 -7.08 7.98 -14.52
CA GLU A 6 -5.65 8.09 -14.81
C GLU A 6 -4.83 8.49 -13.57
N HIS A 7 -5.35 9.42 -12.76
CA HIS A 7 -4.68 9.86 -11.54
C HIS A 7 -4.71 8.74 -10.49
N GLU A 8 -5.80 7.97 -10.44
CA GLU A 8 -5.88 6.80 -9.57
C GLU A 8 -4.87 5.73 -9.99
N GLU A 9 -4.80 5.39 -11.27
CA GLU A 9 -3.85 4.41 -11.79
C GLU A 9 -2.41 4.83 -11.50
N ALA A 10 -2.05 6.08 -11.79
CA ALA A 10 -0.74 6.63 -11.46
C ALA A 10 -0.43 6.56 -9.96
N MET A 11 -1.40 6.88 -9.10
CA MET A 11 -1.25 6.77 -7.64
C MET A 11 -1.01 5.32 -7.22
N ARG A 12 -1.78 4.35 -7.75
CA ARG A 12 -1.63 2.94 -7.39
C ARG A 12 -0.33 2.34 -7.91
N GLU A 13 0.12 2.73 -9.10
CA GLU A 13 1.43 2.34 -9.64
C GLU A 13 2.57 2.87 -8.77
N ALA A 14 2.51 4.16 -8.43
CA ALA A 14 3.48 4.79 -7.52
C ALA A 14 3.51 4.09 -6.15
N PHE A 15 2.35 3.67 -5.63
CA PHE A 15 2.28 2.91 -4.38
C PHE A 15 2.91 1.52 -4.49
N THR A 16 2.69 0.83 -5.61
CA THR A 16 3.30 -0.47 -5.88
C THR A 16 4.82 -0.35 -5.91
N GLU A 17 5.33 0.71 -6.52
CA GLU A 17 6.77 0.99 -6.55
C GLU A 17 7.31 1.35 -5.16
N LEU A 18 6.61 2.18 -4.39
CA LEU A 18 7.00 2.50 -3.01
C LEU A 18 7.08 1.25 -2.13
N ASP A 19 6.10 0.34 -2.23
CA ASP A 19 6.08 -0.91 -1.48
C ASP A 19 7.24 -1.83 -1.92
N ARG A 20 7.54 -1.90 -3.23
CA ARG A 20 8.70 -2.63 -3.76
C ARG A 20 10.02 -2.10 -3.22
N LEU A 21 10.23 -0.78 -3.25
CA LEU A 21 11.44 -0.12 -2.74
C LEU A 21 11.61 -0.38 -1.23
N THR A 22 10.51 -0.29 -0.48
CA THR A 22 10.49 -0.56 0.95
C THR A 22 10.89 -2.00 1.26
N ARG A 23 10.32 -2.99 0.54
CA ARG A 23 10.72 -4.41 0.69
C ARG A 23 12.18 -4.65 0.35
N ALA A 24 12.68 -4.04 -0.72
CA ALA A 24 14.08 -4.16 -1.12
C ALA A 24 15.02 -3.61 -0.04
N ALA A 25 14.62 -2.55 0.66
CA ALA A 25 15.39 -1.96 1.77
C ALA A 25 15.42 -2.89 3.01
N TYR A 26 14.38 -3.69 3.24
CA TYR A 26 14.34 -4.67 4.34
C TYR A 26 14.91 -6.05 3.96
N ALA A 27 15.40 -6.25 2.74
CA ALA A 27 15.99 -7.52 2.33
C ALA A 27 17.28 -7.81 3.13
N PRO A 28 17.53 -9.07 3.56
CA PRO A 28 18.73 -9.43 4.32
C PRO A 28 20.05 -9.11 3.61
N THR A 29 20.02 -9.01 2.28
CA THR A 29 21.17 -8.73 1.42
C THR A 29 21.38 -7.24 1.14
N ALA A 30 20.54 -6.35 1.68
CA ALA A 30 20.64 -4.92 1.42
C ALA A 30 21.82 -4.30 2.18
N THR A 31 22.70 -3.61 1.46
CA THR A 31 23.78 -2.81 2.07
C THR A 31 23.24 -1.48 2.56
N GLU A 32 23.91 -0.85 3.54
CA GLU A 32 23.51 0.46 4.06
C GLU A 32 23.40 1.53 2.94
N ALA A 33 24.35 1.54 2.00
CA ALA A 33 24.30 2.45 0.85
C ALA A 33 23.06 2.21 -0.03
N ASN A 34 22.69 0.94 -0.25
CA ASN A 34 21.48 0.60 -1.00
C ASN A 34 20.22 0.97 -0.22
N ILE A 35 20.19 0.73 1.10
CA ILE A 35 19.08 1.10 1.98
C ILE A 35 18.83 2.60 1.92
N ASN A 36 19.88 3.42 2.08
CA ASN A 36 19.78 4.89 2.02
C ASN A 36 19.26 5.37 0.66
N ARG A 37 19.74 4.77 -0.43
CA ARG A 37 19.26 5.08 -1.78
C ARG A 37 17.77 4.74 -1.94
N LEU A 38 17.36 3.53 -1.55
CA LEU A 38 15.98 3.06 -1.66
C LEU A 38 15.02 3.92 -0.82
N TYR A 39 15.42 4.33 0.39
CA TYR A 39 14.64 5.26 1.20
C TYR A 39 14.54 6.64 0.58
N THR A 40 15.61 7.14 -0.04
CA THR A 40 15.59 8.43 -0.74
C THR A 40 14.63 8.40 -1.93
N GLU A 41 14.69 7.35 -2.75
CA GLU A 41 13.78 7.15 -3.88
C GLU A 41 12.33 7.00 -3.41
N GLY A 42 12.07 6.20 -2.38
CA GLY A 42 10.75 6.03 -1.79
C GLY A 42 10.19 7.31 -1.18
N ALA A 43 11.03 8.10 -0.49
CA ALA A 43 10.62 9.38 0.09
C ALA A 43 10.21 10.39 -0.97
N ALA A 44 10.88 10.43 -2.13
CA ALA A 44 10.48 11.30 -3.24
C ALA A 44 9.07 10.96 -3.76
N ILE A 45 8.76 9.66 -3.91
CA ILE A 45 7.43 9.19 -4.29
C ILE A 45 6.40 9.60 -3.23
N ASP A 46 6.68 9.31 -1.95
CA ASP A 46 5.74 9.58 -0.86
C ASP A 46 5.45 11.08 -0.72
N GLN A 47 6.46 11.94 -0.86
CA GLN A 47 6.30 13.38 -0.79
C GLN A 47 5.44 13.92 -1.94
N GLY A 48 5.67 13.45 -3.17
CA GLY A 48 4.92 13.89 -4.34
C GLY A 48 3.41 13.69 -4.19
N TRP A 49 3.00 12.57 -3.59
CA TRP A 49 1.59 12.28 -3.35
C TRP A 49 1.04 12.86 -2.04
N SER A 50 1.86 12.91 -0.98
CA SER A 50 1.43 13.42 0.33
C SER A 50 1.19 14.94 0.34
N TYR A 51 1.87 15.69 -0.52
CA TYR A 51 1.63 17.14 -0.71
C TYR A 51 0.76 17.46 -1.93
N GLY A 52 0.27 16.43 -2.62
CA GLY A 52 -0.51 16.55 -3.84
C GLY A 52 -2.02 16.72 -3.62
N PRO A 53 -2.77 16.94 -4.73
CA PRO A 53 -4.24 17.08 -4.71
C PRO A 53 -4.99 15.82 -4.23
N HIS A 54 -4.35 14.66 -4.23
CA HIS A 54 -4.92 13.36 -3.85
C HIS A 54 -4.30 12.77 -2.58
N HIS A 55 -3.72 13.61 -1.72
CA HIS A 55 -3.04 13.19 -0.49
C HIS A 55 -3.93 12.36 0.45
N GLN A 56 -5.24 12.59 0.48
CA GLN A 56 -6.16 11.81 1.33
C GLN A 56 -6.29 10.36 0.84
N GLN A 57 -6.40 10.16 -0.47
CA GLN A 57 -6.46 8.82 -1.08
C GLN A 57 -5.13 8.08 -0.90
N TRP A 58 -4.01 8.81 -1.04
CA TRP A 58 -2.68 8.29 -0.78
C TRP A 58 -2.50 7.85 0.69
N ALA A 59 -2.88 8.70 1.64
CA ALA A 59 -2.84 8.40 3.06
C ALA A 59 -3.73 7.21 3.42
N PHE A 60 -4.92 7.12 2.81
CA PHE A 60 -5.81 5.98 2.99
C PHE A 60 -5.16 4.67 2.53
N LEU A 61 -4.55 4.65 1.34
CA LEU A 61 -3.86 3.47 0.81
C LEU A 61 -2.69 3.04 1.70
N LYS A 62 -1.85 3.99 2.17
CA LYS A 62 -0.80 3.74 3.18
C LYS A 62 -1.36 3.10 4.46
N GLY A 63 -2.43 3.69 5.00
CA GLY A 63 -3.07 3.21 6.23
C GLY A 63 -3.60 1.79 6.08
N VAL A 64 -4.35 1.51 5.02
CA VAL A 64 -4.91 0.17 4.79
C VAL A 64 -3.82 -0.88 4.54
N ARG A 65 -2.73 -0.53 3.83
CA ARG A 65 -1.57 -1.43 3.68
C ARG A 65 -0.95 -1.77 5.02
N SER A 66 -0.69 -0.78 5.87
CA SER A 66 -0.14 -1.01 7.21
C SER A 66 -1.09 -1.86 8.07
N GLN A 67 -2.40 -1.61 8.00
CA GLN A 67 -3.40 -2.42 8.69
C GLN A 67 -3.47 -3.86 8.18
N TRP A 68 -3.29 -4.11 6.89
CA TRP A 68 -3.23 -5.47 6.35
C TRP A 68 -2.03 -6.26 6.87
N GLU A 69 -0.89 -5.59 7.08
CA GLU A 69 0.30 -6.23 7.64
C GLU A 69 0.15 -6.52 9.13
N CYS A 70 -0.39 -5.58 9.91
CA CYS A 70 -0.49 -5.73 11.36
C CYS A 70 -1.74 -6.49 11.81
N GLU A 71 -2.89 -6.26 11.16
CA GLU A 71 -4.22 -6.61 11.65
C GLU A 71 -5.15 -7.11 10.50
N PRO A 72 -4.75 -8.15 9.73
CA PRO A 72 -5.47 -8.56 8.53
C PRO A 72 -6.93 -8.99 8.79
N GLU A 73 -7.23 -9.59 9.95
CA GLU A 73 -8.61 -9.97 10.30
C GLU A 73 -9.51 -8.77 10.55
N GLN A 74 -8.98 -7.68 11.10
CA GLN A 74 -9.74 -6.45 11.32
C GLN A 74 -10.10 -5.79 9.98
N VAL A 75 -9.16 -5.76 9.03
CA VAL A 75 -9.44 -5.24 7.67
C VAL A 75 -10.48 -6.10 6.96
N ARG A 76 -10.41 -7.43 7.08
CA ARG A 76 -11.45 -8.34 6.55
C ARG A 76 -12.80 -8.11 7.20
N SER A 77 -12.84 -7.85 8.50
CA SER A 77 -14.08 -7.52 9.20
C SER A 77 -14.66 -6.20 8.69
N MET A 78 -13.85 -5.15 8.58
CA MET A 78 -14.26 -3.86 8.04
C MET A 78 -14.86 -4.00 6.63
N LEU A 79 -14.20 -4.75 5.74
CA LEU A 79 -14.69 -4.99 4.38
C LEU A 79 -16.07 -5.69 4.35
N ARG A 80 -16.31 -6.64 5.25
CA ARG A 80 -17.61 -7.34 5.34
C ARG A 80 -18.72 -6.40 5.78
N HIS A 81 -18.43 -5.46 6.70
CA HIS A 81 -19.43 -4.54 7.26
C HIS A 81 -19.62 -3.27 6.41
N CYS A 82 -18.66 -2.88 5.58
CA CYS A 82 -18.75 -1.71 4.71
C CYS A 82 -19.44 -1.95 3.36
N GLY A 83 -19.87 -3.18 3.06
CA GLY A 83 -20.37 -3.61 1.73
C GLY A 83 -21.65 -2.91 1.22
N GLY A 84 -22.35 -2.13 2.06
CA GLY A 84 -23.63 -1.51 1.70
C GLY A 84 -23.60 -0.05 1.22
N GLY A 85 -22.47 0.68 1.34
CA GLY A 85 -22.44 2.08 0.89
C GLY A 85 -21.36 3.00 1.49
N GLY A 86 -20.46 2.49 2.34
CA GLY A 86 -19.47 3.33 3.03
C GLY A 86 -18.18 3.59 2.23
N LEU A 87 -17.86 2.73 1.24
CA LEU A 87 -16.62 2.83 0.47
C LEU A 87 -16.88 3.20 -0.98
N ASP A 88 -16.22 4.26 -1.45
CA ASP A 88 -16.23 4.61 -2.85
C ASP A 88 -15.41 3.60 -3.71
N GLY A 89 -15.47 3.76 -5.03
CA GLY A 89 -14.78 2.86 -5.96
C GLY A 89 -13.26 2.87 -5.82
N VAL A 90 -12.67 4.03 -5.49
CA VAL A 90 -11.21 4.20 -5.31
C VAL A 90 -10.78 3.48 -4.05
N GLN A 91 -11.47 3.72 -2.92
CA GLN A 91 -11.18 3.08 -1.65
C GLN A 91 -11.26 1.56 -1.74
N ARG A 92 -12.28 1.02 -2.42
CA ARG A 92 -12.39 -0.43 -2.65
C ARG A 92 -11.20 -0.99 -3.41
N ARG A 93 -10.74 -0.33 -4.48
CA ARG A 93 -9.58 -0.77 -5.26
C ARG A 93 -8.27 -0.62 -4.48
N SER A 94 -8.12 0.43 -3.68
CA SER A 94 -6.98 0.61 -2.78
C SER A 94 -6.87 -0.49 -1.73
N ILE A 95 -7.99 -0.91 -1.12
CA ILE A 95 -7.99 -2.00 -0.15
C ILE A 95 -7.60 -3.34 -0.80
N GLU A 96 -8.08 -3.58 -2.01
CA GLU A 96 -7.74 -4.80 -2.77
C GLU A 96 -6.27 -4.83 -3.17
N GLN A 97 -5.73 -3.70 -3.64
CA GLN A 97 -4.30 -3.59 -3.93
C GLN A 97 -3.45 -3.86 -2.69
N ALA A 98 -3.80 -3.24 -1.56
CA ALA A 98 -3.09 -3.47 -0.30
C ALA A 98 -3.10 -4.95 0.11
N ARG A 99 -4.24 -5.64 -0.07
CA ARG A 99 -4.35 -7.09 0.16
C ARG A 99 -3.39 -7.90 -0.71
N ILE A 100 -3.33 -7.59 -2.01
CA ILE A 100 -2.46 -8.27 -2.98
C ILE A 100 -0.99 -8.08 -2.59
N LEU A 101 -0.60 -6.84 -2.31
CA LEU A 101 0.77 -6.52 -1.89
C LEU A 101 1.13 -7.31 -0.63
N THR A 102 0.33 -7.24 0.43
CA THR A 102 0.61 -7.95 1.69
C THR A 102 0.65 -9.48 1.54
N ALA A 103 -0.18 -10.06 0.67
CA ALA A 103 -0.15 -11.50 0.42
C ALA A 103 1.17 -11.95 -0.21
N GLY A 104 1.77 -11.15 -1.10
CA GLY A 104 3.06 -11.44 -1.71
C GLY A 104 4.27 -11.28 -0.78
N THR A 105 4.10 -10.70 0.42
CA THR A 105 5.18 -10.54 1.43
C THR A 105 5.24 -11.66 2.45
N ARG A 106 4.15 -12.41 2.63
CA ARG A 106 4.11 -13.48 3.63
C ARG A 106 4.93 -14.65 3.11
N PRO A 107 6.03 -15.05 3.79
CA PRO A 107 6.63 -16.33 3.46
C PRO A 107 5.56 -17.42 3.66
N GLU A 108 5.48 -18.38 2.75
CA GLU A 108 4.64 -19.58 2.88
C GLU A 108 5.14 -20.47 4.04
N ILE A 109 5.12 -19.94 5.26
CA ILE A 109 5.32 -20.70 6.48
C ILE A 109 3.93 -20.85 7.07
N GLU A 110 3.52 -22.10 7.30
CA GLU A 110 2.19 -22.56 7.71
C GLU A 110 1.22 -22.98 6.59
N ARG A 111 1.66 -23.92 5.74
CA ARG A 111 0.83 -25.10 5.43
C ARG A 111 1.59 -26.35 5.85
N GLY A 112 1.60 -26.57 7.17
CA GLY A 112 2.37 -27.64 7.79
C GLY A 112 1.81 -28.10 9.12
N ARG A 113 0.51 -28.45 9.18
CA ARG A 113 -0.06 -29.63 9.86
C ARG A 113 -1.58 -29.58 9.88
#